data_AF-A0A919V899-F1
#
_entry.id   AF-A0A919V899-F1
#
_cell.length_a   1.000
_cell.length_b   1.000
_cell.length_c   1.000
_cell.angle_alpha   90.00
_cell.angle_beta   90.00
_cell.angle_gamma   90.00
#
_symmetry.space_group_name_H-M   'P 1'
#
loop_
_entity.id
_entity.type
_entity.pdbx_description
1 polymer ?
#
loop_
_entity_poly.entity_id
_entity_poly.type
_entity_poly.pdbx_seq_one_letter_code
_entity_poly.pdbx_strand_id
1 'polypeptide(L)' 'MWLDTNIELGKDGKLYGKTQGKAYRIDPATMTLTQIVRPVSILLKGADDHMYLSRSENFYTYRLCS' A
#
# COMPACT_ATOMS: atom_id res chain seq x y z
N MET A 1 -10.98 -12.73 -13.69
CA MET A 1 -10.97 -11.64 -12.69
C MET A 1 -9.51 -11.29 -12.45
N TRP A 2 -9.00 -10.22 -13.06
CA TRP A 2 -7.61 -9.80 -12.85
C TRP A 2 -7.55 -9.13 -11.48
N LEU A 3 -6.83 -9.76 -10.54
CA LEU A 3 -6.91 -9.45 -9.12
C LEU A 3 -6.29 -8.06 -8.87
N ASP A 4 -7.14 -7.12 -8.50
CA ASP A 4 -6.79 -5.71 -8.20
C ASP A 4 -6.10 -5.58 -6.83
N THR A 5 -5.20 -6.54 -6.56
CA THR A 5 -4.49 -6.80 -5.32
C THR A 5 -3.00 -6.84 -5.61
N ASN A 6 -2.28 -5.92 -4.99
CA ASN A 6 -0.82 -5.85 -5.01
C ASN A 6 -0.33 -5.84 -3.56
N ILE A 7 0.79 -6.52 -3.30
CA ILE A 7 1.45 -6.61 -1.99
C ILE A 7 2.93 -6.38 -2.22
N GLU A 8 3.52 -5.48 -1.43
CA GLU A 8 4.93 -5.12 -1.51
C GLU A 8 5.59 -5.22 -0.13
N LEU A 9 6.86 -5.64 -0.08
CA LEU A 9 7.65 -5.66 1.14
C LEU A 9 8.33 -4.29 1.36
N GLY A 10 7.99 -3.65 2.46
CA GLY A 10 8.64 -2.43 2.93
C GLY A 10 10.00 -2.70 3.57
N LYS A 11 10.87 -1.68 3.55
CA LYS A 11 12.17 -1.68 4.25
C LYS A 11 12.04 -1.89 5.76
N ASP A 12 10.93 -1.47 6.34
CA ASP A 12 10.57 -1.68 7.75
C ASP A 12 10.20 -3.14 8.09
N GLY A 13 10.27 -4.04 7.11
CA GLY A 13 9.90 -5.45 7.25
C GLY A 13 8.39 -5.68 7.34
N LYS A 14 7.56 -4.67 7.06
CA LYS A 14 6.09 -4.80 6.99
C LYS A 14 5.65 -5.01 5.56
N LEU A 15 4.52 -5.67 5.38
CA LEU A 15 3.90 -5.82 4.05
C LEU A 15 2.89 -4.70 3.84
N TYR A 16 2.86 -4.17 2.63
CA TYR A 16 1.94 -3.11 2.22
C TYR A 16 1.06 -3.66 1.12
N GLY A 17 -0.25 -3.69 1.36
CA GLY A 17 -1.20 -4.32 0.45
C GLY A 17 -2.35 -3.40 0.10
N LYS A 18 -2.82 -3.51 -1.15
CA LYS A 18 -4.04 -2.84 -1.62
C LYS A 18 -5.10 -3.85 -1.97
N THR A 19 -6.34 -3.64 -1.53
CA THR A 19 -7.50 -4.40 -1.99
C THR A 19 -8.78 -3.57 -1.84
N GLN A 20 -9.73 -3.73 -2.77
CA GLN A 20 -11.06 -3.10 -2.72
C GLN A 20 -11.03 -1.58 -2.39
N GLY A 21 -10.10 -0.84 -3.00
CA GLY A 21 -9.98 0.61 -2.80
C GLY A 21 -9.41 1.03 -1.45
N LYS A 22 -8.77 0.13 -0.70
CA LYS A 22 -8.15 0.39 0.60
C LYS A 22 -6.68 -0.07 0.59
N ALA A 23 -5.82 0.70 1.23
CA ALA A 23 -4.43 0.30 1.49
C ALA A 23 -4.25 -0.08 2.96
N TYR A 24 -3.43 -1.11 3.19
CA TYR A 24 -3.17 -1.70 4.49
C TYR A 24 -1.67 -1.87 4.71
N ARG A 25 -1.24 -1.74 5.97
CA ARG A 25 0.03 -2.26 6.46
C ARG A 25 -0.26 -3.55 7.21
N ILE A 26 0.51 -4.59 6.95
CA ILE A 26 0.37 -5.91 7.53
C ILE A 26 1.64 -6.22 8.31
N ASP A 27 1.47 -6.57 9.57
CA ASP A 27 2.56 -7.12 10.37
C ASP A 27 2.75 -8.60 10.03
N PRO A 28 3.87 -9.04 9.43
CA PRO A 28 4.04 -10.44 9.06
C PRO A 28 4.20 -11.38 10.26
N ALA A 29 4.60 -10.87 11.44
CA ALA A 29 4.77 -11.70 12.63
C ALA A 29 3.43 -12.06 13.29
N THR A 30 2.45 -11.15 13.22
CA THR A 30 1.15 -11.31 13.89
C THR A 30 -0.03 -11.38 12.93
N MET A 31 0.20 -11.17 11.64
CA MET A 31 -0.83 -11.02 10.60
C MET A 31 -1.85 -9.92 10.91
N THR A 32 -1.46 -8.91 11.70
CA THR A 32 -2.34 -7.78 12.03
C THR A 32 -2.43 -6.83 10.83
N LEU A 33 -3.65 -6.55 10.36
CA LEU A 33 -3.92 -5.57 9.31
C LEU A 33 -4.26 -4.20 9.92
N THR A 34 -3.48 -3.18 9.58
CA THR A 34 -3.77 -1.78 9.90
C THR A 34 -4.15 -1.05 8.63
N GLN A 35 -5.38 -0.52 8.54
CA GLN A 35 -5.78 0.30 7.39
C GLN A 35 -5.00 1.62 7.41
N ILE A 36 -4.31 1.92 6.31
CA ILE A 36 -3.57 3.17 6.16
C ILE A 36 -4.51 4.25 5.62
N VAL A 37 -5.18 3.96 4.49
CA VAL A 37 -5.91 4.99 3.75
C VAL A 37 -6.99 4.41 2.82
N ARG A 38 -8.04 5.21 2.55
CA ARG A 38 -9.09 4.97 1.55
C ARG A 38 -9.78 6.28 1.09
N PRO A 39 -10.29 6.37 -0.15
CA PRO A 39 -10.10 5.41 -1.25
C PRO A 39 -8.63 5.37 -1.72
N VAL A 40 -8.24 4.32 -2.43
CA VAL A 40 -6.93 4.22 -3.11
C VAL A 40 -7.11 3.45 -4.42
N SER A 41 -6.46 3.91 -5.47
CA SER A 41 -6.50 3.28 -6.80
C SER A 41 -5.25 2.46 -7.06
N ILE A 42 -4.07 2.99 -6.72
CA ILE A 42 -2.77 2.35 -6.95
C ILE A 42 -1.98 2.28 -5.65
N LEU A 43 -1.24 1.19 -5.46
CA LEU A 43 -0.13 1.05 -4.53
C LEU A 43 1.06 0.52 -5.33
N LEU A 44 2.22 1.17 -5.20
CA LEU A 44 3.45 0.71 -5.82
C LEU A 44 4.65 1.03 -4.92
N LYS A 45 5.68 0.19 -5.00
CA LYS A 45 6.98 0.44 -4.40
C LYS A 45 7.89 1.15 -5.40
N GLY A 46 8.44 2.29 -5.01
CA GLY A 46 9.46 3.00 -5.79
C GLY A 46 10.84 2.35 -5.65
N ALA A 47 11.75 2.68 -6.57
CA ALA A 47 13.15 2.23 -6.51
C ALA A 47 13.92 2.82 -5.30
N ASP A 48 13.34 3.81 -4.64
CA ASP A 48 13.81 4.46 -3.42
C ASP A 48 13.29 3.79 -2.13
N ASP A 49 12.70 2.59 -2.25
CA ASP A 49 12.06 1.82 -1.18
C ASP A 49 10.86 2.49 -0.50
N HIS A 50 10.34 3.59 -1.06
CA HIS A 50 9.12 4.21 -0.56
C HIS A 50 7.88 3.61 -1.23
N MET A 51 6.78 3.57 -0.48
CA MET A 51 5.48 3.22 -1.02
C MET A 51 4.75 4.48 -1.49
N TYR A 52 4.20 4.40 -2.69
CA TYR A 52 3.46 5.44 -3.36
C TYR A 52 2.02 4.98 -3.53
N LEU A 53 1.09 5.85 -3.14
CA LEU A 53 -0.35 5.62 -3.25
C LEU A 53 -0.95 6.67 -4.16
N SER A 54 -2.01 6.32 -4.90
CA SER A 54 -2.81 7.29 -5.66
C SER A 54 -4.30 7.16 -5.32
N ARG A 55 -5.05 8.25 -5.48
CA ARG A 55 -6.52 8.26 -5.46
C ARG A 55 -7.03 8.73 -6.81
N SER A 56 -8.13 8.16 -7.32
CA SER A 56 -8.73 8.64 -8.56
C SER A 56 -9.20 10.10 -8.43
N GLU A 57 -9.15 10.80 -9.56
CA GLU A 57 -9.42 12.23 -9.80
C GLU A 57 -8.30 13.22 -9.42
N ASN A 58 -7.38 12.87 -8.53
CA ASN A 58 -6.21 13.70 -8.24
C ASN A 58 -5.02 12.81 -7.89
N PHE A 59 -3.94 12.90 -8.67
CA PHE A 59 -2.71 12.15 -8.46
C PHE A 59 -1.97 12.67 -7.21
N TYR A 60 -2.52 12.41 -6.02
CA TYR A 60 -1.85 12.68 -4.77
C TYR A 60 -0.97 11.51 -4.42
N THR A 61 0.33 11.70 -4.58
CA THR A 61 1.35 10.78 -4.07
C THR A 61 1.51 10.99 -2.57
N TYR A 62 1.05 10.02 -1.78
CA TYR A 62 1.40 9.95 -0.36
C TYR A 62 2.66 9.12 -0.21
N ARG A 63 3.72 9.72 0.33
CA ARG A 63 4.94 9.02 0.73
C ARG A 63 4.69 8.37 2.08
N LEU A 64 4.76 7.05 2.13
CA LEU A 64 4.92 6.35 3.40
C LEU A 64 6.42 6.27 3.67
N CYS A 65 6.86 6.84 4.79
CA CYS A 65 8.22 6.63 5.28
C CYS A 65 8.30 5.20 5.83
N SER A 66 9.04 4.34 5.13
CA SER A 66 9.39 2.97 5.53
C SER A 66 10.90 2.80 5.64
#